data_AF-B8JFJ3-F1
#
_entry.id   AF-B8JFJ3-F1
#
_cell.length_a   1.000
_cell.length_b   1.000
_cell.length_c   1.000
_cell.angle_alpha   90.00
_cell.angle_beta   90.00
_cell.angle_gamma   90.00
#
_symmetry.space_group_name_H-M   'P 1'
#
loop_
_entity.id
_entity.type
_entity.pdbx_description
1 polymer ?
#
loop_
_entity_poly.entity_id
_entity_poly.type
_entity_poly.pdbx_seq_one_letter_code
_entity_poly.pdbx_strand_id
1 'polypeptide(L)'
;MPRPRPPSPLTLWLEEALTGWILPVAGLAVLAAAGGLYAAGWLPEGAAAAAVSAVVGLLAATFTLRPALSPAADRAGRGLAVAAAAGALFLSVVPAVAAVVPGRPLAQGALAARGDVMPVPADVPHHVRLLVAAPLPSSGSPAVRFTIGGLRPPVEGHLERTYTYARVGRGGRAPVAHDRTEVWLEGDLGDGHALTLDRLGGDATGPLRVTVFRDLTPTALQAGLAVAVLALAAAAEARLRRGNVAVVVGMALGYGILVAENATPASAAGVAVGAILLGGFAGAAAGGLSAAIAKRLVPAPPEVAARAGRRG
;
A
#
# COMPACT_ATOMS: atom_id res chain seq x y z
N MET A 1 23.85 -25.62 35.99
CA MET A 1 22.74 -25.48 35.02
C MET A 1 21.96 -24.21 35.36
N PRO A 2 21.86 -23.21 34.47
CA PRO A 2 21.05 -22.04 34.74
C PRO A 2 19.57 -22.43 34.72
N ARG A 3 18.84 -22.12 35.81
CA ARG A 3 17.39 -22.35 35.90
C ARG A 3 16.67 -21.55 34.80
N PRO A 4 15.69 -22.13 34.08
CA PRO A 4 14.87 -21.36 33.15
C PRO A 4 14.16 -20.24 33.92
N ARG A 5 14.37 -18.99 33.51
CA ARG A 5 13.63 -17.85 34.08
C ARG A 5 12.14 -18.03 33.75
N PRO A 6 11.23 -17.83 34.72
CA PRO A 6 9.81 -17.86 34.43
C PRO A 6 9.46 -16.76 33.41
N PRO A 7 8.52 -17.03 32.49
CA PRO A 7 8.08 -16.02 31.54
C PRO A 7 7.49 -14.83 32.30
N SER A 8 7.82 -13.61 31.87
CA SER A 8 7.25 -12.40 32.43
C SER A 8 5.73 -12.32 32.15
N PRO A 9 4.93 -11.66 33.00
CA PRO A 9 3.51 -11.46 32.74
C PRO A 9 3.25 -10.76 31.39
N LEU A 10 4.16 -9.87 30.99
CA LEU A 10 4.11 -9.18 29.70
C LEU A 10 4.27 -10.17 28.53
N THR A 11 5.18 -11.14 28.64
CA THR A 11 5.34 -12.20 27.62
C THR A 11 4.13 -13.11 27.51
N LEU A 12 3.47 -13.44 28.62
CA LEU A 12 2.23 -14.25 28.60
C LEU A 12 1.08 -13.48 27.95
N TRP A 13 0.93 -12.19 28.28
CA TRP A 13 -0.08 -11.33 27.69
C TRP A 13 0.17 -11.09 26.19
N LEU A 14 1.44 -10.90 25.79
CA LEU A 14 1.83 -10.80 24.39
C LEU A 14 1.53 -12.12 23.66
N GLU A 15 1.88 -13.25 24.25
CA GLU A 15 1.66 -14.56 23.65
C GLU A 15 0.16 -14.82 23.45
N GLU A 16 -0.69 -14.51 24.43
CA GLU A 16 -2.15 -14.64 24.33
C GLU A 16 -2.77 -13.68 23.30
N ALA A 17 -2.32 -12.41 23.27
CA ALA A 17 -2.76 -11.45 22.27
C ALA A 17 -2.36 -11.87 20.84
N LEU A 18 -1.13 -12.38 20.67
CA LEU A 18 -0.56 -12.75 19.36
C LEU A 18 -1.01 -14.13 18.88
N THR A 19 -1.40 -15.03 19.80
CA THR A 19 -1.84 -16.38 19.45
C THR A 19 -3.36 -16.54 19.40
N GLY A 20 -4.11 -15.71 20.11
CA GLY A 20 -5.57 -15.72 20.19
C GLY A 20 -6.28 -14.89 19.12
N TRP A 21 -7.60 -14.76 19.27
CA TRP A 21 -8.49 -14.02 18.38
C TRP A 21 -8.60 -12.52 18.68
N ILE A 22 -7.96 -12.06 19.76
CA ILE A 22 -8.08 -10.68 20.24
C ILE A 22 -7.60 -9.68 19.19
N LEU A 23 -6.43 -9.91 18.57
CA LEU A 23 -5.85 -9.02 17.57
C LEU A 23 -6.69 -8.93 16.28
N PRO A 24 -7.14 -10.05 15.67
CA PRO A 24 -8.08 -10.02 14.55
C PRO A 24 -9.38 -9.29 14.87
N VAL A 25 -9.98 -9.55 16.04
CA VAL A 25 -11.24 -8.93 16.46
C VAL A 25 -11.06 -7.44 16.71
N ALA A 26 -9.96 -7.03 17.37
CA ALA A 26 -9.62 -5.63 17.57
C ALA A 26 -9.39 -4.91 16.23
N GLY A 27 -8.68 -5.55 15.28
CA GLY A 27 -8.51 -5.03 13.93
C GLY A 27 -9.84 -4.82 13.21
N LEU A 28 -10.73 -5.80 13.23
CA LEU A 28 -12.08 -5.68 12.68
C LEU A 28 -12.90 -4.59 13.37
N ALA A 29 -12.80 -4.44 14.69
CA ALA A 29 -13.48 -3.40 15.44
C ALA A 29 -12.99 -2.00 15.04
N VAL A 30 -11.67 -1.82 14.87
CA VAL A 30 -11.09 -0.55 14.40
C VAL A 30 -11.55 -0.24 12.97
N LEU A 31 -11.56 -1.24 12.07
CA LEU A 31 -12.06 -1.06 10.70
C LEU A 31 -13.55 -0.71 10.68
N ALA A 32 -14.37 -1.38 11.50
CA ALA A 32 -15.79 -1.10 11.63
C ALA A 32 -16.05 0.30 12.21
N ALA A 33 -15.26 0.72 13.20
CA ALA A 33 -15.35 2.06 13.78
C ALA A 33 -14.94 3.13 12.76
N ALA A 34 -13.82 2.96 12.05
CA ALA A 34 -13.39 3.89 11.00
C ALA A 34 -14.41 3.98 9.87
N GLY A 35 -14.95 2.84 9.42
CA GLY A 35 -16.00 2.78 8.41
C GLY A 35 -17.31 3.42 8.88
N GLY A 36 -17.70 3.21 10.15
CA GLY A 36 -18.88 3.83 10.74
C GLY A 36 -18.75 5.35 10.87
N LEU A 37 -17.59 5.84 11.32
CA LEU A 37 -17.30 7.27 11.41
C LEU A 37 -17.25 7.94 10.03
N TYR A 38 -16.70 7.26 9.03
CA TYR A 38 -16.74 7.71 7.64
C TYR A 38 -18.18 7.77 7.12
N ALA A 39 -18.97 6.71 7.32
CA ALA A 39 -20.37 6.66 6.89
C ALA A 39 -21.25 7.72 7.59
N ALA A 40 -20.91 8.10 8.82
CA ALA A 40 -21.55 9.19 9.57
C ALA A 40 -21.10 10.59 9.13
N GLY A 41 -20.11 10.71 8.22
CA GLY A 41 -19.53 11.98 7.77
C GLY A 41 -18.62 12.65 8.80
N TRP A 42 -18.21 11.95 9.85
CA TRP A 42 -17.35 12.47 10.91
C TRP A 42 -15.86 12.31 10.62
N LEU A 43 -15.51 11.44 9.67
CA LEU A 43 -14.14 11.16 9.27
C LEU A 43 -13.99 11.46 7.77
N PRO A 44 -13.00 12.27 7.35
CA PRO A 44 -12.73 12.47 5.93
C PRO A 44 -12.19 11.18 5.30
N GLU A 45 -12.42 11.01 3.99
CA GLU A 45 -12.10 9.78 3.26
C GLU A 45 -10.63 9.38 3.39
N GLY A 46 -9.70 10.33 3.25
CA GLY A 46 -8.27 10.08 3.41
C GLY A 46 -7.88 9.60 4.82
N ALA A 47 -8.55 10.08 5.86
CA ALA A 47 -8.29 9.62 7.23
C ALA A 47 -8.84 8.21 7.48
N ALA A 48 -10.00 7.87 6.90
CA ALA A 48 -10.53 6.52 6.93
C ALA A 48 -9.58 5.53 6.26
N ALA A 49 -9.11 5.86 5.05
CA ALA A 49 -8.17 5.03 4.31
C ALA A 49 -6.82 4.88 5.04
N ALA A 50 -6.28 5.96 5.62
CA ALA A 50 -5.06 5.91 6.41
C ALA A 50 -5.19 4.98 7.63
N ALA A 51 -6.34 5.02 8.32
CA ALA A 51 -6.62 4.10 9.43
C ALA A 51 -6.66 2.64 8.96
N VAL A 52 -7.31 2.37 7.81
CA VAL A 52 -7.34 1.03 7.21
C VAL A 52 -5.92 0.56 6.88
N SER A 53 -5.10 1.40 6.24
CA SER A 53 -3.72 1.05 5.90
C SER A 53 -2.89 0.73 7.14
N ALA A 54 -3.02 1.53 8.20
CA ALA A 54 -2.35 1.28 9.48
C ALA A 54 -2.76 -0.07 10.08
N VAL A 55 -4.07 -0.39 10.11
CA VAL A 55 -4.56 -1.68 10.63
C VAL A 55 -4.02 -2.86 9.82
N VAL A 56 -4.07 -2.78 8.48
CA VAL A 56 -3.56 -3.85 7.61
C VAL A 56 -2.07 -4.09 7.84
N GLY A 57 -1.26 -3.02 7.87
CA GLY A 57 0.18 -3.13 8.13
C GLY A 57 0.50 -3.69 9.51
N LEU A 58 -0.22 -3.25 10.55
CA LEU A 58 -0.06 -3.74 11.92
C LEU A 58 -0.42 -5.22 12.05
N LEU A 59 -1.54 -5.64 11.48
CA LEU A 59 -1.95 -7.05 11.45
C LEU A 59 -0.88 -7.89 10.74
N ALA A 60 -0.40 -7.44 9.58
CA ALA A 60 0.62 -8.16 8.84
C ALA A 60 1.93 -8.32 9.62
N ALA A 61 2.43 -7.24 10.22
CA ALA A 61 3.64 -7.27 11.06
C ALA A 61 3.48 -8.25 12.24
N THR A 62 2.32 -8.20 12.90
CA THR A 62 1.97 -9.06 14.04
C THR A 62 1.96 -10.54 13.64
N PHE A 63 1.25 -10.89 12.56
CA PHE A 63 1.16 -12.26 12.07
C PHE A 63 2.50 -12.81 11.57
N THR A 64 3.33 -11.96 10.98
CA THR A 64 4.70 -12.31 10.56
C THR A 64 5.62 -12.58 11.74
N LEU A 65 5.48 -11.84 12.85
CA LEU A 65 6.31 -12.02 14.04
C LEU A 65 5.92 -13.24 14.88
N ARG A 66 4.64 -13.67 14.85
CA ARG A 66 4.13 -14.80 15.64
C ARG A 66 5.03 -16.06 15.62
N PRO A 67 5.45 -16.61 14.45
CA PRO A 67 6.33 -17.80 14.44
C PRO A 67 7.73 -17.53 15.00
N ALA A 68 8.22 -16.29 14.94
CA ALA A 68 9.54 -15.91 15.47
C ALA A 68 9.58 -15.89 17.02
N LEU A 69 8.44 -15.72 17.67
CA LEU A 69 8.33 -15.68 19.13
C LEU A 69 8.41 -17.05 19.81
N SER A 70 8.29 -18.13 19.03
CA SER A 70 8.47 -19.48 19.53
C SER A 70 9.85 -19.63 20.21
N PRO A 71 9.94 -20.20 21.42
CA PRO A 71 11.22 -20.45 22.10
C PRO A 71 12.19 -21.29 21.25
N ALA A 72 11.64 -22.18 20.43
CA ALA A 72 12.38 -23.07 19.53
C ALA A 72 12.82 -22.43 18.19
N ALA A 73 12.50 -21.16 17.94
CA ALA A 73 12.89 -20.49 16.70
C ALA A 73 14.39 -20.15 16.66
N ASP A 74 15.02 -20.35 15.51
CA ASP A 74 16.43 -20.03 15.29
C ASP A 74 16.65 -18.50 15.24
N ARG A 75 17.78 -18.01 15.76
CA ARG A 75 18.07 -16.56 15.80
C ARG A 75 18.06 -15.92 14.41
N ALA A 76 18.56 -16.63 13.40
CA ALA A 76 18.58 -16.14 12.02
C ALA A 76 17.16 -16.03 11.44
N GLY A 77 16.33 -17.07 11.57
CA GLY A 77 14.91 -17.03 11.19
C GLY A 77 14.12 -15.92 11.90
N ARG A 78 14.40 -15.69 13.19
CA ARG A 78 13.83 -14.54 13.92
C ARG A 78 14.23 -13.20 13.32
N GLY A 79 15.52 -13.01 13.04
CA GLY A 79 16.02 -11.77 12.44
C GLY A 79 15.38 -11.49 11.08
N LEU A 80 15.25 -12.53 10.23
CA LEU A 80 14.58 -12.41 8.94
C LEU A 80 13.09 -12.07 9.08
N ALA A 81 12.38 -12.71 10.02
CA ALA A 81 10.97 -12.41 10.27
C ALA A 81 10.76 -10.99 10.79
N VAL A 82 11.63 -10.49 11.67
CA VAL A 82 11.59 -9.10 12.16
C VAL A 82 11.85 -8.12 11.02
N ALA A 83 12.87 -8.36 10.20
CA ALA A 83 13.17 -7.51 9.05
C ALA A 83 12.01 -7.51 8.03
N ALA A 84 11.43 -8.68 7.76
CA ALA A 84 10.27 -8.81 6.89
C ALA A 84 9.03 -8.09 7.45
N ALA A 85 8.76 -8.20 8.75
CA ALA A 85 7.65 -7.51 9.40
C ALA A 85 7.81 -5.98 9.35
N ALA A 86 9.02 -5.49 9.65
CA ALA A 86 9.32 -4.05 9.59
C ALA A 86 9.22 -3.51 8.16
N GLY A 87 9.78 -4.25 7.19
CA GLY A 87 9.69 -3.89 5.78
C GLY A 87 8.25 -3.92 5.25
N ALA A 88 7.48 -4.95 5.61
CA ALA A 88 6.07 -5.05 5.22
C ALA A 88 5.24 -3.92 5.83
N LEU A 89 5.45 -3.60 7.12
CA LEU A 89 4.78 -2.47 7.77
C LEU A 89 5.12 -1.16 7.07
N PHE A 90 6.40 -0.88 6.84
CA PHE A 90 6.84 0.34 6.19
C PHE A 90 6.26 0.48 4.78
N LEU A 91 6.42 -0.54 3.93
CA LEU A 91 6.01 -0.50 2.52
C LEU A 91 4.49 -0.58 2.33
N SER A 92 3.74 -1.15 3.29
CA SER A 92 2.27 -1.21 3.21
C SER A 92 1.59 0.03 3.77
N VAL A 93 2.22 0.71 4.74
CA VAL A 93 1.61 1.86 5.43
C VAL A 93 2.11 3.18 4.85
N VAL A 94 3.43 3.39 4.75
CA VAL A 94 3.97 4.72 4.46
C VAL A 94 3.56 5.22 3.07
N PRO A 95 3.74 4.46 1.96
CA PRO A 95 3.31 4.90 0.64
C PRO A 95 1.79 5.04 0.52
N ALA A 96 1.05 4.13 1.15
CA ALA A 96 -0.41 4.13 1.15
C ALA A 96 -0.98 5.38 1.86
N VAL A 97 -0.46 5.71 3.04
CA VAL A 97 -0.84 6.90 3.79
C VAL A 97 -0.42 8.17 3.04
N ALA A 98 0.77 8.21 2.45
CA ALA A 98 1.23 9.35 1.66
C ALA A 98 0.36 9.61 0.42
N ALA A 99 -0.26 8.57 -0.15
CA ALA A 99 -1.17 8.71 -1.29
C ALA A 99 -2.54 9.33 -0.93
N VAL A 100 -3.01 9.13 0.31
CA VAL A 100 -4.36 9.54 0.75
C VAL A 100 -4.36 10.78 1.65
N VAL A 101 -3.29 10.97 2.42
CA VAL A 101 -3.02 12.18 3.21
C VAL A 101 -1.63 12.67 2.81
N PRO A 102 -1.51 13.24 1.59
CA PRO A 102 -0.26 13.84 1.16
C PRO A 102 0.06 14.99 2.11
N GLY A 103 1.33 15.11 2.47
CA GLY A 103 1.80 16.12 3.43
C GLY A 103 1.70 17.54 2.88
N ARG A 104 2.65 18.40 3.26
CA ARG A 104 2.69 19.76 2.70
C ARG A 104 3.15 19.72 1.23
N PRO A 105 2.47 20.42 0.31
CA PRO A 105 2.92 20.53 -1.06
C PRO A 105 4.20 21.36 -1.15
N LEU A 106 5.05 21.00 -2.10
CA LEU A 106 6.28 21.73 -2.44
C LEU A 106 5.99 22.89 -3.40
N ALA A 107 5.06 22.67 -4.34
CA ALA A 107 4.57 23.69 -5.26
C ALA A 107 3.13 23.37 -5.65
N GLN A 108 2.36 24.40 -6.02
CA GLN A 108 0.97 24.24 -6.47
C GLN A 108 0.63 25.32 -7.50
N GLY A 109 -0.19 24.96 -8.48
CA GLY A 109 -0.59 25.88 -9.53
C GLY A 109 -1.75 25.35 -10.36
N ALA A 110 -2.23 26.19 -11.28
CA ALA A 110 -3.34 25.89 -12.16
C ALA A 110 -2.89 26.09 -13.61
N LEU A 111 -3.12 25.08 -14.44
CA LEU A 111 -2.85 25.09 -15.88
C LEU A 111 -4.18 25.03 -16.63
N ALA A 112 -4.57 26.14 -17.26
CA ALA A 112 -5.85 26.29 -17.92
C ALA A 112 -5.77 25.99 -19.42
N ALA A 113 -4.66 26.38 -20.06
CA ALA A 113 -4.47 26.30 -21.49
C ALA A 113 -3.13 25.66 -21.85
N ARG A 114 -3.06 25.14 -23.08
CA ARG A 114 -1.82 24.60 -23.64
C ARG A 114 -0.74 25.70 -23.67
N GLY A 115 0.45 25.36 -23.21
CA GLY A 115 1.57 26.30 -23.09
C GLY A 115 1.61 27.04 -21.75
N ASP A 116 0.61 26.88 -20.89
CA ASP A 116 0.69 27.40 -19.53
C ASP A 116 1.86 26.77 -18.78
N VAL A 117 2.51 27.59 -17.96
CA VAL A 117 3.71 27.24 -17.23
C VAL A 117 3.48 27.45 -15.73
N MET A 118 3.80 26.44 -14.95
CA MET A 118 3.84 26.51 -13.49
C MET A 118 5.31 26.45 -13.04
N PRO A 119 5.87 27.53 -12.47
CA PRO A 119 7.22 27.49 -11.92
C PRO A 119 7.27 26.59 -10.70
N VAL A 120 8.35 25.81 -10.59
CA VAL A 120 8.67 24.99 -9.42
C VAL A 120 9.91 25.60 -8.75
N PRO A 121 9.92 25.77 -7.42
CA PRO A 121 11.10 26.27 -6.73
C PRO A 121 12.35 25.40 -6.98
N ALA A 122 13.52 26.03 -7.08
CA ALA A 122 14.77 25.35 -7.40
C ALA A 122 15.28 24.42 -6.28
N ASP A 123 14.77 24.56 -5.06
CA ASP A 123 15.07 23.72 -3.90
C ASP A 123 14.25 22.41 -3.87
N VAL A 124 13.33 22.23 -4.81
CA VAL A 124 12.54 21.00 -4.95
C VAL A 124 13.43 19.86 -5.47
N PRO A 125 13.39 18.65 -4.86
CA PRO A 125 14.12 17.49 -5.36
C PRO A 125 13.81 17.19 -6.82
N HIS A 126 14.77 16.66 -7.58
CA HIS A 126 14.53 16.30 -8.98
C HIS A 126 13.40 15.29 -9.15
N HIS A 127 13.40 14.22 -8.36
CA HIS A 127 12.34 13.23 -8.42
C HIS A 127 11.13 13.68 -7.60
N VAL A 128 9.98 13.83 -8.26
CA VAL A 128 8.75 14.36 -7.64
C VAL A 128 7.53 13.52 -7.97
N ARG A 129 6.52 13.67 -7.13
CA ARG A 129 5.20 13.10 -7.33
C ARG A 129 4.18 14.22 -7.55
N LEU A 130 3.43 14.14 -8.63
CA LEU A 130 2.43 15.13 -9.03
C LEU A 130 1.02 14.60 -8.74
N LEU A 131 0.23 15.38 -8.01
CA LEU A 131 -1.22 15.20 -7.95
C LEU A 131 -1.85 16.15 -8.96
N VAL A 132 -2.45 15.60 -10.01
CA VAL A 132 -3.19 16.39 -11.01
C VAL A 132 -4.67 16.17 -10.80
N ALA A 133 -5.40 17.26 -10.59
CA ALA A 133 -6.84 17.26 -10.39
C ALA A 133 -7.54 18.14 -11.43
N ALA A 134 -8.69 17.71 -11.93
CA ALA A 134 -9.52 18.49 -12.83
C ALA A 134 -10.99 18.43 -12.44
N PRO A 135 -11.71 19.56 -12.48
CA PRO A 135 -13.16 19.52 -12.36
C PRO A 135 -13.74 18.87 -13.63
N LEU A 136 -14.57 17.85 -13.44
CA LEU A 136 -15.31 17.18 -14.50
C LEU A 136 -16.75 17.71 -14.57
N PRO A 137 -17.39 17.74 -15.75
CA PRO A 137 -18.81 18.02 -15.90
C PRO A 137 -19.68 17.18 -14.97
N SER A 138 -20.75 17.76 -14.45
CA SER A 138 -21.67 17.07 -13.53
C SER A 138 -22.55 16.02 -14.22
N SER A 139 -22.61 15.99 -15.56
CA SER A 139 -23.44 15.07 -16.34
C SER A 139 -22.63 14.33 -17.42
N GLY A 140 -23.13 13.16 -17.82
CA GLY A 140 -22.53 12.36 -18.90
C GLY A 140 -21.33 11.52 -18.45
N SER A 141 -20.49 11.09 -19.39
CA SER A 141 -19.27 10.30 -19.14
C SER A 141 -18.03 11.10 -19.56
N PRO A 142 -17.73 12.22 -18.88
CA PRO A 142 -16.62 13.07 -19.25
C PRO A 142 -15.28 12.35 -19.12
N ALA A 143 -14.37 12.70 -20.03
CA ALA A 143 -13.00 12.24 -20.06
C ALA A 143 -12.07 13.41 -20.37
N VAL A 144 -10.94 13.51 -19.68
CA VAL A 144 -9.91 14.53 -19.86
C VAL A 144 -8.56 13.84 -20.00
N ARG A 145 -7.86 14.12 -21.09
CA ARG A 145 -6.50 13.64 -21.35
C ARG A 145 -5.55 14.80 -21.38
N PHE A 146 -4.40 14.67 -20.73
CA PHE A 146 -3.41 15.72 -20.69
C PHE A 146 -1.99 15.17 -20.69
N THR A 147 -1.05 16.03 -21.07
CA THR A 147 0.38 15.77 -21.00
C THR A 147 1.05 16.91 -20.26
N ILE A 148 1.78 16.59 -19.19
CA ILE A 148 2.59 17.55 -18.44
C ILE A 148 4.04 17.44 -18.92
N GLY A 149 4.52 18.52 -19.53
CA GLY A 149 5.91 18.73 -19.89
C GLY A 149 6.72 19.31 -18.73
N GLY A 150 8.04 19.43 -18.93
CA GLY A 150 8.97 19.83 -17.88
C GLY A 150 9.48 18.68 -17.01
N LEU A 151 8.92 17.47 -17.19
CA LEU A 151 9.43 16.21 -16.66
C LEU A 151 10.20 15.42 -17.73
N ARG A 152 11.09 14.52 -17.29
CA ARG A 152 11.86 13.61 -18.15
C ARG A 152 11.58 12.15 -17.77
N PRO A 153 10.82 11.39 -18.59
CA PRO A 153 10.04 11.83 -19.76
C PRO A 153 8.80 12.67 -19.36
N PRO A 154 8.15 13.36 -20.32
CA PRO A 154 6.84 13.96 -20.11
C PRO A 154 5.84 12.91 -19.66
N VAL A 155 4.93 13.30 -18.75
CA VAL A 155 3.96 12.38 -18.16
C VAL A 155 2.58 12.62 -18.75
N GLU A 156 1.91 11.53 -19.10
CA GLU A 156 0.54 11.55 -19.60
C GLU A 156 -0.42 11.17 -18.47
N GLY A 157 -1.58 11.83 -18.44
CA GLY A 157 -2.62 11.56 -17.45
C GLY A 157 -4.00 11.53 -18.09
N HIS A 158 -4.90 10.81 -17.42
CA HIS A 158 -6.29 10.63 -17.83
C HIS A 158 -7.21 10.68 -16.62
N LEU A 159 -8.25 11.50 -16.71
CA LEU A 159 -9.30 11.67 -15.70
C LEU A 159 -10.63 11.36 -16.35
N GLU A 160 -11.50 10.64 -15.67
CA GLU A 160 -12.77 10.21 -16.25
C GLU A 160 -13.84 9.93 -15.20
N ARG A 161 -15.09 9.98 -15.65
CA ARG A 161 -16.23 9.42 -14.92
C ARG A 161 -16.63 8.08 -15.55
N THR A 162 -16.67 7.06 -14.72
CA THR A 162 -17.21 5.74 -15.08
C THR A 162 -18.52 5.48 -14.34
N TYR A 163 -19.34 4.58 -14.87
CA TYR A 163 -20.59 4.18 -14.23
C TYR A 163 -20.56 2.69 -13.96
N THR A 164 -20.86 2.31 -12.72
CA THR A 164 -21.22 0.93 -12.39
C THR A 164 -22.69 0.87 -12.00
N TYR A 165 -23.30 -0.32 -12.04
CA TYR A 165 -24.68 -0.49 -11.59
C TYR A 165 -24.70 -1.18 -10.22
N ALA A 166 -25.21 -0.49 -9.21
CA ALA A 166 -25.43 -1.06 -7.89
C ALA A 166 -26.88 -1.51 -7.72
N ARG A 167 -27.09 -2.64 -7.03
CA ARG A 167 -28.43 -3.11 -6.69
C ARG A 167 -29.04 -2.20 -5.62
N VAL A 168 -30.25 -1.71 -5.88
CA VAL A 168 -31.03 -0.92 -4.94
C VAL A 168 -32.30 -1.71 -4.60
N GLY A 169 -32.37 -2.21 -3.38
CA GLY A 169 -33.50 -3.01 -2.89
C GLY A 169 -33.67 -4.37 -3.55
N ARG A 170 -34.89 -4.90 -3.54
CA ARG A 170 -35.18 -6.27 -4.00
C ARG A 170 -35.10 -6.46 -5.52
N GLY A 171 -35.29 -5.43 -6.33
CA GLY A 171 -35.29 -5.57 -7.81
C GLY A 171 -34.70 -4.41 -8.61
N GLY A 172 -34.32 -3.30 -7.99
CA GLY A 172 -33.78 -2.14 -8.70
C GLY A 172 -32.27 -2.23 -8.93
N ARG A 173 -31.80 -1.62 -10.02
CA ARG A 173 -30.39 -1.25 -10.21
C ARG A 173 -30.32 0.24 -10.47
N ALA A 174 -29.43 0.93 -9.79
CA ALA A 174 -29.17 2.35 -10.02
C ALA A 174 -27.72 2.50 -10.52
N PRO A 175 -27.48 3.39 -11.50
CA PRO A 175 -26.12 3.76 -11.87
C PRO A 175 -25.47 4.50 -10.70
N VAL A 176 -24.25 4.10 -10.36
CA VAL A 176 -23.37 4.76 -9.40
C VAL A 176 -22.20 5.32 -10.21
N ALA A 177 -22.06 6.64 -10.19
CA ALA A 177 -20.93 7.31 -10.81
C ALA A 177 -19.67 7.12 -9.95
N HIS A 178 -18.56 6.83 -10.63
CA HIS A 178 -17.23 6.82 -10.05
C HIS A 178 -16.39 7.85 -10.78
N ASP A 179 -16.08 8.92 -10.06
CA ASP A 179 -15.36 10.07 -10.58
C ASP A 179 -13.88 9.92 -10.23
N ARG A 180 -13.05 9.73 -11.26
CA ARG A 180 -11.60 9.83 -11.13
C ARG A 180 -11.19 11.23 -11.55
N THR A 181 -11.36 12.18 -10.62
CA THR A 181 -11.04 13.60 -10.80
C THR A 181 -9.60 13.94 -10.44
N GLU A 182 -8.86 13.00 -9.84
CA GLU A 182 -7.47 13.14 -9.43
C GLU A 182 -6.64 11.93 -9.90
N VAL A 183 -5.37 12.18 -10.20
CA VAL A 183 -4.40 11.13 -10.54
C VAL A 183 -3.01 11.49 -10.02
N TRP A 184 -2.32 10.47 -9.50
CA TRP A 184 -0.91 10.55 -9.16
C TRP A 184 -0.05 10.23 -10.39
N LEU A 185 0.95 11.05 -10.64
CA LEU A 185 1.98 10.85 -11.66
C LEU A 185 3.35 11.00 -11.00
N GLU A 186 4.33 10.20 -11.42
CA GLU A 186 5.73 10.32 -10.98
C GLU A 186 6.60 10.81 -12.14
N GLY A 187 7.64 11.58 -11.84
CA GLY A 187 8.58 12.02 -12.86
C GLY A 187 9.76 12.80 -12.30
N ASP A 188 10.81 12.89 -13.12
CA ASP A 188 11.99 13.69 -12.82
C ASP A 188 11.86 15.09 -13.42
N LEU A 189 11.92 16.13 -12.59
CA LEU A 189 11.97 17.52 -13.00
C LEU A 189 13.20 17.76 -13.88
N GLY A 190 12.96 18.34 -15.06
CA GLY A 190 14.00 18.84 -15.94
C GLY A 190 14.64 20.11 -15.39
N ASP A 191 15.77 20.49 -15.99
CA ASP A 191 16.65 21.58 -15.54
C ASP A 191 15.98 22.96 -15.49
N GLY A 192 14.84 23.13 -16.18
CA GLY A 192 14.07 24.37 -16.18
C GLY A 192 13.22 24.61 -14.93
N HIS A 193 13.09 23.62 -14.02
CA HIS A 193 12.25 23.69 -12.82
C HIS A 193 10.87 24.33 -13.08
N ALA A 194 10.22 23.92 -14.17
CA ALA A 194 8.93 24.42 -14.57
C ALA A 194 8.12 23.28 -15.18
N LEU A 195 6.85 23.20 -14.83
CA LEU A 195 5.90 22.26 -15.43
C LEU A 195 5.08 22.97 -16.48
N THR A 196 4.90 22.34 -17.64
CA THR A 196 4.16 22.92 -18.76
C THR A 196 2.97 22.04 -19.13
N LEU A 197 1.88 22.65 -19.58
CA LEU A 197 0.76 21.90 -20.15
C LEU A 197 0.97 21.73 -21.66
N ASP A 198 1.49 20.57 -22.07
CA ASP A 198 1.86 20.31 -23.46
C ASP A 198 0.65 19.94 -24.32
N ARG A 199 -0.29 19.18 -23.74
CA ARG A 199 -1.55 18.77 -24.37
C ARG A 199 -2.67 18.79 -23.34
N LEU A 200 -3.84 19.26 -23.76
CA LEU A 200 -5.10 19.16 -23.04
C LEU A 200 -6.19 18.80 -24.05
N GLY A 201 -6.96 17.76 -23.76
CA GLY A 201 -8.10 17.35 -24.57
C GLY A 201 -9.22 16.79 -23.70
N GLY A 202 -10.43 16.79 -24.25
CA GLY A 202 -11.63 16.31 -23.55
C GLY A 202 -12.41 17.42 -22.84
N ASP A 203 -13.24 17.03 -21.89
CA ASP A 203 -14.37 17.84 -21.40
C ASP A 203 -14.10 18.58 -20.07
N ALA A 204 -12.87 19.04 -19.82
CA ALA A 204 -12.54 19.72 -18.56
C ALA A 204 -13.37 21.01 -18.38
N THR A 205 -14.01 21.21 -17.22
CA THR A 205 -14.83 22.41 -16.94
C THR A 205 -14.06 23.56 -16.30
N GLY A 206 -12.76 23.38 -16.07
CA GLY A 206 -11.90 24.34 -15.41
C GLY A 206 -10.42 23.94 -15.50
N PRO A 207 -9.51 24.72 -14.90
CA PRO A 207 -8.08 24.48 -15.02
C PRO A 207 -7.66 23.18 -14.32
N LEU A 208 -6.62 22.54 -14.87
CA LEU A 208 -5.93 21.45 -14.20
C LEU A 208 -5.19 22.01 -12.99
N ARG A 209 -5.52 21.54 -11.79
CA ARG A 209 -4.78 21.83 -10.57
C ARG A 209 -3.63 20.84 -10.48
N VAL A 210 -2.40 21.35 -10.50
CA VAL A 210 -1.20 20.53 -10.38
C VAL A 210 -0.55 20.85 -9.04
N THR A 211 -0.35 19.82 -8.24
CA THR A 211 0.31 19.93 -6.94
C THR A 211 1.51 19.01 -6.89
N VAL A 212 2.66 19.56 -6.52
CA VAL A 212 3.95 18.85 -6.47
C VAL A 212 4.22 18.43 -5.03
N PHE A 213 4.54 17.16 -4.84
CA PHE A 213 4.94 16.58 -3.56
C PHE A 213 6.31 15.92 -3.68
N ARG A 214 6.96 15.79 -2.54
CA ARG A 214 8.15 14.94 -2.43
C ARG A 214 7.73 13.49 -2.63
N ASP A 215 8.40 12.80 -3.54
CA ASP A 215 8.27 11.35 -3.58
C ASP A 215 9.21 10.71 -2.54
N LEU A 216 8.63 9.90 -1.67
CA LEU A 216 9.36 9.17 -0.64
C LEU A 216 9.75 7.77 -1.13
N THR A 217 8.98 7.21 -2.05
CA THR A 217 9.11 5.82 -2.50
C THR A 217 8.76 5.74 -3.98
N PRO A 218 9.72 6.08 -4.87
CA PRO A 218 9.56 5.92 -6.32
C PRO A 218 9.10 4.51 -6.66
N THR A 219 8.24 4.33 -7.68
CA THR A 219 7.62 3.04 -7.98
C THR A 219 8.65 1.92 -8.17
N ALA A 220 9.74 2.20 -8.89
CA ALA A 220 10.82 1.24 -9.09
C ALA A 220 11.52 0.83 -7.78
N LEU A 221 11.75 1.79 -6.88
CA LEU A 221 12.34 1.53 -5.57
C LEU A 221 11.36 0.73 -4.69
N GLN A 222 10.08 1.09 -4.69
CA GLN A 222 9.04 0.39 -3.95
C GLN A 222 8.91 -1.07 -4.40
N ALA A 223 8.91 -1.32 -5.71
CA ALA A 223 8.89 -2.67 -6.26
C ALA A 223 10.13 -3.49 -5.86
N GLY A 224 11.33 -2.89 -5.97
CA GLY A 224 12.58 -3.54 -5.56
C GLY A 224 12.61 -3.89 -4.07
N LEU A 225 12.20 -2.96 -3.21
CA LEU A 225 12.09 -3.17 -1.78
C LEU A 225 11.02 -4.21 -1.43
N ALA A 226 9.87 -4.22 -2.12
CA ALA A 226 8.82 -5.20 -1.92
C ALA A 226 9.31 -6.62 -2.25
N VAL A 227 10.03 -6.80 -3.36
CA VAL A 227 10.65 -8.09 -3.73
C VAL A 227 11.66 -8.52 -2.66
N ALA A 228 12.51 -7.61 -2.19
CA ALA A 228 13.49 -7.91 -1.15
C ALA A 228 12.81 -8.34 0.17
N VAL A 229 11.78 -7.61 0.60
CA VAL A 229 10.99 -7.93 1.82
C VAL A 229 10.26 -9.26 1.68
N LEU A 230 9.70 -9.57 0.51
CA LEU A 230 9.06 -10.85 0.24
C LEU A 230 10.07 -12.01 0.27
N ALA A 231 11.28 -11.80 -0.25
CA ALA A 231 12.36 -12.78 -0.19
C ALA A 231 12.82 -13.04 1.26
N LEU A 232 12.94 -11.99 2.08
CA LEU A 232 13.21 -12.13 3.52
C LEU A 232 12.12 -12.93 4.22
N ALA A 233 10.84 -12.65 3.91
CA ALA A 233 9.70 -13.37 4.46
C ALA A 233 9.70 -14.86 4.06
N ALA A 234 9.97 -15.16 2.80
CA ALA A 234 10.09 -16.53 2.29
C ALA A 234 11.26 -17.30 2.93
N ALA A 235 12.41 -16.63 3.09
CA ALA A 235 13.56 -17.20 3.79
C ALA A 235 13.25 -17.45 5.28
N ALA A 236 12.58 -16.51 5.95
CA ALA A 236 12.13 -16.69 7.33
C ALA A 236 11.20 -17.90 7.45
N GLU A 237 10.21 -18.03 6.58
CA GLU A 237 9.27 -19.16 6.57
C GLU A 237 9.99 -20.49 6.34
N ALA A 238 10.93 -20.54 5.39
CA ALA A 238 11.70 -21.74 5.08
C ALA A 238 12.58 -22.19 6.26
N ARG A 239 13.12 -21.25 7.04
CA ARG A 239 13.94 -21.56 8.23
C ARG A 239 13.08 -21.94 9.44
N LEU A 240 12.03 -21.17 9.71
CA LEU A 240 11.14 -21.38 10.86
C LEU A 240 10.26 -22.62 10.69
N ARG A 241 10.02 -23.07 9.43
CA ARG A 241 9.18 -24.23 9.05
C ARG A 241 7.78 -24.17 9.69
N ARG A 242 7.31 -22.97 10.03
CA ARG A 242 6.05 -22.70 10.72
C ARG A 242 5.46 -21.38 10.25
N GLY A 243 4.14 -21.36 10.14
CA GLY A 243 3.37 -20.18 9.75
C GLY A 243 3.36 -19.93 8.24
N ASN A 244 2.66 -18.87 7.86
CA ASN A 244 2.46 -18.42 6.47
C ASN A 244 3.04 -17.01 6.30
N VAL A 245 4.29 -16.83 6.74
CA VAL A 245 4.96 -15.52 6.82
C VAL A 245 5.02 -14.84 5.45
N ALA A 246 5.42 -15.58 4.41
CA ALA A 246 5.55 -15.01 3.08
C ALA A 246 4.19 -14.62 2.49
N VAL A 247 3.15 -15.41 2.76
CA VAL A 247 1.77 -15.12 2.31
C VAL A 247 1.27 -13.83 2.94
N VAL A 248 1.37 -13.70 4.27
CA VAL A 248 0.92 -12.50 5.00
C VAL A 248 1.67 -11.25 4.53
N VAL A 249 2.99 -11.34 4.38
CA VAL A 249 3.80 -10.24 3.84
C VAL A 249 3.40 -9.90 2.41
N GLY A 250 3.21 -10.91 1.56
CA GLY A 250 2.76 -10.72 0.18
C GLY A 250 1.42 -9.99 0.11
N MET A 251 0.43 -10.38 0.92
CA MET A 251 -0.87 -9.71 1.02
C MET A 251 -0.72 -8.23 1.40
N ALA A 252 0.09 -7.93 2.41
CA ALA A 252 0.31 -6.57 2.89
C ALA A 252 1.01 -5.68 1.86
N LEU A 253 2.04 -6.22 1.19
CA LEU A 253 2.73 -5.53 0.10
C LEU A 253 1.80 -5.29 -1.09
N GLY A 254 1.02 -6.29 -1.50
CA GLY A 254 0.04 -6.16 -2.57
C GLY A 254 -1.02 -5.11 -2.27
N TYR A 255 -1.55 -5.08 -1.05
CA TYR A 255 -2.43 -4.02 -0.59
C TYR A 255 -1.75 -2.64 -0.66
N GLY A 256 -0.55 -2.53 -0.08
CA GLY A 256 0.20 -1.28 0.00
C GLY A 256 0.51 -0.65 -1.36
N ILE A 257 0.98 -1.47 -2.31
CA ILE A 257 1.27 -1.05 -3.68
C ILE A 257 0.00 -0.56 -4.37
N LEU A 258 -1.10 -1.34 -4.30
CA LEU A 258 -2.34 -0.95 -4.96
C LEU A 258 -2.92 0.35 -4.39
N VAL A 259 -2.89 0.54 -3.07
CA VAL A 259 -3.34 1.81 -2.46
C VAL A 259 -2.40 2.94 -2.84
N ALA A 260 -1.08 2.74 -2.77
CA ALA A 260 -0.11 3.77 -3.11
C ALA A 260 -0.23 4.26 -4.55
N GLU A 261 -0.52 3.37 -5.51
CA GLU A 261 -0.61 3.70 -6.94
C GLU A 261 -1.99 4.24 -7.36
N ASN A 262 -3.07 3.81 -6.69
CA ASN A 262 -4.43 4.07 -7.17
C ASN A 262 -5.24 5.00 -6.27
N ALA A 263 -4.90 5.13 -4.99
CA ALA A 263 -5.67 5.97 -4.07
C ALA A 263 -5.23 7.43 -4.20
N THR A 264 -6.23 8.32 -4.13
CA THR A 264 -6.03 9.77 -4.05
C THR A 264 -6.81 10.32 -2.86
N PRO A 265 -6.55 11.55 -2.41
CA PRO A 265 -7.34 12.17 -1.35
C PRO A 265 -8.85 12.18 -1.63
N ALA A 266 -9.25 12.33 -2.91
CA ALA A 266 -10.65 12.31 -3.33
C ALA A 266 -11.23 10.91 -3.58
N SER A 267 -10.42 9.86 -3.67
CA SER A 267 -10.90 8.49 -3.91
C SER A 267 -9.97 7.45 -3.28
N ALA A 268 -10.18 7.18 -1.99
CA ALA A 268 -9.34 6.29 -1.19
C ALA A 268 -10.10 5.10 -0.60
N ALA A 269 -11.35 5.28 -0.16
CA ALA A 269 -12.09 4.23 0.54
C ALA A 269 -12.41 3.06 -0.40
N GLY A 270 -12.90 3.35 -1.61
CA GLY A 270 -13.19 2.33 -2.62
C GLY A 270 -11.93 1.58 -3.07
N VAL A 271 -10.82 2.30 -3.24
CA VAL A 271 -9.52 1.73 -3.62
C VAL A 271 -8.98 0.83 -2.51
N ALA A 272 -9.06 1.24 -1.24
CA ALA A 272 -8.62 0.43 -0.11
C ALA A 272 -9.37 -0.91 -0.02
N VAL A 273 -10.69 -0.91 -0.23
CA VAL A 273 -11.49 -2.16 -0.26
C VAL A 273 -11.09 -3.03 -1.45
N GLY A 274 -10.96 -2.44 -2.65
CA GLY A 274 -10.49 -3.14 -3.83
C GLY A 274 -9.10 -3.76 -3.64
N ALA A 275 -8.19 -3.02 -2.99
CA ALA A 275 -6.83 -3.45 -2.69
C ALA A 275 -6.77 -4.58 -1.65
N ILE A 276 -7.68 -4.62 -0.66
CA ILE A 276 -7.79 -5.76 0.26
C ILE A 276 -8.10 -7.05 -0.52
N LEU A 277 -8.99 -6.97 -1.51
CA LEU A 277 -9.37 -8.11 -2.32
C LEU A 277 -8.27 -8.46 -3.34
N LEU A 278 -8.01 -7.59 -4.31
CA LEU A 278 -7.07 -7.84 -5.40
C LEU A 278 -5.63 -7.96 -4.90
N GLY A 279 -5.19 -7.00 -4.08
CA GLY A 279 -3.84 -6.98 -3.51
C GLY A 279 -3.62 -8.11 -2.52
N GLY A 280 -4.65 -8.44 -1.72
CA GLY A 280 -4.64 -9.62 -0.87
C GLY A 280 -4.47 -10.92 -1.66
N PHE A 281 -5.30 -11.18 -2.67
CA PHE A 281 -5.21 -12.42 -3.45
C PHE A 281 -3.92 -12.53 -4.25
N ALA A 282 -3.57 -11.49 -5.03
CA ALA A 282 -2.34 -11.49 -5.83
C ALA A 282 -1.09 -11.57 -4.94
N GLY A 283 -1.07 -10.82 -3.84
CA GLY A 283 -0.01 -10.84 -2.85
C GLY A 283 0.13 -12.19 -2.15
N ALA A 284 -0.98 -12.82 -1.76
CA ALA A 284 -0.98 -14.16 -1.16
C ALA A 284 -0.38 -15.20 -2.12
N ALA A 285 -0.76 -15.15 -3.40
CA ALA A 285 -0.22 -16.05 -4.42
C ALA A 285 1.29 -15.85 -4.60
N ALA A 286 1.75 -14.60 -4.73
CA ALA A 286 3.18 -14.27 -4.82
C ALA A 286 3.97 -14.74 -3.59
N GLY A 287 3.42 -14.54 -2.39
CA GLY A 287 4.00 -15.02 -1.15
C GLY A 287 4.07 -16.54 -1.04
N GLY A 288 2.98 -17.24 -1.41
CA GLY A 288 2.94 -18.69 -1.44
C GLY A 288 3.95 -19.29 -2.42
N LEU A 289 4.05 -18.72 -3.62
CA LEU A 289 5.04 -19.13 -4.62
C LEU A 289 6.47 -18.90 -4.12
N SER A 290 6.74 -17.73 -3.55
CA SER A 290 8.06 -17.38 -3.00
C SER A 290 8.46 -18.32 -1.87
N ALA A 291 7.54 -18.63 -0.95
CA ALA A 291 7.78 -19.63 0.10
C ALA A 291 8.04 -21.03 -0.47
N ALA A 292 7.30 -21.46 -1.50
CA ALA A 292 7.50 -22.76 -2.14
C ALA A 292 8.90 -22.87 -2.77
N ILE A 293 9.36 -21.81 -3.42
CA ILE A 293 10.71 -21.72 -3.99
C ILE A 293 11.76 -21.74 -2.87
N ALA A 294 11.62 -20.88 -1.86
CA ALA A 294 12.57 -20.79 -0.75
C ALA A 294 12.71 -22.11 0.03
N LYS A 295 11.62 -22.85 0.24
CA LYS A 295 11.64 -24.16 0.92
C LYS A 295 12.47 -25.22 0.16
N ARG A 296 12.64 -25.08 -1.16
CA ARG A 296 13.50 -25.95 -1.99
C ARG A 296 14.97 -25.54 -1.94
N LEU A 297 15.24 -24.25 -1.81
CA LEU A 297 16.60 -23.69 -1.85
C LEU A 297 17.28 -23.63 -0.47
N VAL A 298 16.51 -23.44 0.60
CA VAL A 298 17.03 -23.31 1.96
C VAL A 298 17.09 -24.69 2.63
N PRO A 299 18.29 -25.23 2.92
CA PRO A 299 18.43 -26.53 3.58
C PRO A 299 17.77 -26.52 4.95
N ALA A 300 17.16 -27.64 5.32
CA ALA A 300 16.54 -27.79 6.63
C ALA A 300 17.60 -27.66 7.75
N PRO A 301 17.26 -27.03 8.89
CA PRO A 301 18.18 -27.00 10.02
C PRO A 301 18.59 -28.42 10.45
N PRO A 302 19.81 -28.60 10.95
CA PRO A 302 20.44 -29.92 11.16
C PRO A 302 19.64 -30.86 12.08
N GLU A 303 18.83 -30.32 13.00
CA GLU A 303 17.97 -31.11 13.89
C GLU A 303 16.86 -31.90 13.15
N VAL A 304 16.40 -31.42 11.99
CA VAL A 304 15.40 -32.13 11.17
C VAL A 304 16.09 -33.18 10.29
N ALA A 305 17.27 -32.88 9.75
CA ALA A 305 18.10 -33.83 9.01
C ALA A 305 18.51 -35.03 9.89
N ALA A 306 18.85 -34.77 11.15
CA ALA A 306 19.18 -35.81 12.14
C ALA A 306 17.99 -36.71 12.54
N ARG A 307 16.74 -36.23 12.43
CA ARG A 307 15.53 -37.07 12.62
C ARG A 307 15.15 -37.85 11.36
N ALA A 308 15.37 -37.29 10.17
CA ALA A 308 15.16 -38.00 8.90
C ALA A 308 16.18 -39.15 8.71
N GLY A 309 17.43 -38.94 9.10
CA GLY A 309 18.48 -39.98 9.07
C GLY A 309 18.39 -41.07 10.14
N ARG A 310 17.46 -40.97 11.11
CA ARG A 310 17.19 -42.04 12.09
C ARG A 310 16.00 -42.93 11.70
N ARG A 311 15.35 -42.63 10.57
CA ARG A 311 14.22 -43.41 10.03
C ARG A 311 14.57 -44.16 8.74
N GLY A 312 15.81 -44.10 8.29
CA GLY A 312 16.39 -44.99 7.28
C GLY A 312 17.33 -45.97 7.96
#